data_AF-A0A559JZS3-F1
#
_entry.id   AF-A0A559JZS3-F1
#
_cell.length_a   1.000
_cell.length_b   1.000
_cell.length_c   1.000
_cell.angle_alpha   90.00
_cell.angle_beta   90.00
_cell.angle_gamma   90.00
#
_symmetry.space_group_name_H-M   'P 1'
#
loop_
_entity.id
_entity.type
_entity.pdbx_description
1 polymer ?
#
loop_
_entity_poly.entity_id
_entity_poly.type
_entity_poly.pdbx_seq_one_letter_code
_entity_poly.pdbx_strand_id
1 'polypeptide(L)'
;MFGLIKKRQQPVEVVDVTSRRLNSFQGKYFIGQTEMLIMEGQQQNAWGGLFNPAASGVALFLDIFTISNYSSQFFSAEIWLNPKLARKGNTSSLVHPANLALNPQAEPKVKLQYDCQINDVPLGGVNVMNRIVPPNSTFMSDPGKGGIILPPGGAIAVFLKSPGPFKYESRIAFRWREENHSDGGPQ
;
A
#
# COMPACT_ATOMS: atom_id res chain seq x y z
N MET A 1 14.94 -64.84 -6.62
CA MET A 1 13.81 -64.01 -6.17
C MET A 1 14.39 -62.88 -5.32
N PHE A 2 14.62 -61.69 -5.90
CA PHE A 2 15.07 -60.50 -5.15
C PHE A 2 14.16 -59.34 -5.54
N GLY A 3 13.32 -58.92 -4.59
CA GLY A 3 12.35 -57.84 -4.78
C GLY A 3 13.02 -56.47 -4.73
N LEU A 4 12.84 -55.67 -5.77
CA LEU A 4 13.22 -54.26 -5.80
C LEU A 4 12.27 -53.46 -4.89
N ILE A 5 12.76 -52.99 -3.74
CA ILE A 5 12.03 -52.02 -2.92
C ILE A 5 12.20 -50.65 -3.57
N LYS A 6 11.18 -50.19 -4.31
CA LYS A 6 11.09 -48.78 -4.72
C LYS A 6 10.86 -47.91 -3.48
N LYS A 7 11.87 -47.13 -3.08
CA LYS A 7 11.68 -46.02 -2.13
C LYS A 7 10.67 -45.04 -2.74
N ARG A 8 9.52 -44.85 -2.09
CA ARG A 8 8.59 -43.75 -2.40
C ARG A 8 9.31 -42.46 -2.06
N GLN A 9 9.66 -41.66 -3.08
CA GLN A 9 10.09 -40.29 -2.85
C GLN A 9 8.89 -39.54 -2.28
N GLN A 10 9.01 -39.06 -1.04
CA GLN A 10 8.02 -38.14 -0.50
C GLN A 10 8.07 -36.84 -1.32
N PRO A 11 6.93 -36.19 -1.58
CA PRO A 11 6.91 -34.91 -2.29
C PRO A 11 7.82 -33.92 -1.55
N VAL A 12 8.73 -33.27 -2.28
CA VAL A 12 9.45 -32.12 -1.75
C VAL A 12 8.48 -30.96 -1.75
N GLU A 13 8.12 -30.46 -0.57
CA GLU A 13 7.35 -29.23 -0.46
C GLU A 13 8.25 -28.06 -0.80
N VAL A 14 8.04 -27.48 -1.99
CA VAL A 14 8.74 -26.27 -2.43
C VAL A 14 7.92 -25.07 -1.99
N VAL A 15 8.42 -24.33 -1.01
CA VAL A 15 7.81 -23.08 -0.54
C VAL A 15 8.46 -21.92 -1.27
N ASP A 16 7.66 -21.16 -2.02
CA ASP A 16 8.08 -19.87 -2.54
C ASP A 16 8.18 -18.87 -1.37
N VAL A 17 9.42 -18.52 -1.01
CA VAL A 17 9.73 -17.59 0.08
C VAL A 17 9.19 -16.17 -0.15
N THR A 18 8.94 -15.81 -1.41
CA THR A 18 8.34 -14.54 -1.80
C THR A 18 6.82 -14.58 -1.83
N SER A 19 6.21 -15.76 -1.63
CA SER A 19 4.77 -15.91 -1.70
C SER A 19 4.05 -15.07 -0.64
N ARG A 20 2.96 -14.40 -1.03
CA ARG A 20 2.08 -13.64 -0.12
C ARG A 20 1.63 -14.48 1.07
N ARG A 21 1.36 -15.77 0.83
CA ARG A 21 0.93 -16.73 1.85
C ARG A 21 1.99 -16.89 2.94
N LEU A 22 3.25 -17.15 2.58
CA LEU A 22 4.31 -17.30 3.57
C LEU A 22 4.51 -16.01 4.37
N ASN A 23 4.47 -14.86 3.70
CA ASN A 23 4.66 -13.58 4.36
C ASN A 23 3.52 -13.23 5.34
N SER A 24 2.27 -13.60 5.03
CA SER A 24 1.17 -13.54 6.00
C SER A 24 1.41 -14.47 7.20
N PHE A 25 1.88 -15.70 6.98
CA PHE A 25 2.24 -16.60 8.08
C PHE A 25 3.36 -16.06 8.96
N GLN A 26 4.30 -15.31 8.38
CA GLN A 26 5.38 -14.65 9.12
C GLN A 26 4.97 -13.33 9.80
N GLY A 27 3.71 -12.90 9.67
CA GLY A 27 3.23 -11.64 10.26
C GLY A 27 3.78 -10.38 9.58
N LYS A 28 4.30 -10.51 8.36
CA LYS A 28 4.93 -9.42 7.61
C LYS A 28 3.96 -8.66 6.72
N TYR A 29 2.69 -9.07 6.67
CA TYR A 29 1.73 -8.63 5.67
C TYR A 29 0.60 -7.83 6.32
N PHE A 30 0.29 -6.67 5.76
CA PHE A 30 -0.63 -5.70 6.33
C PHE A 30 -1.64 -5.23 5.29
N ILE A 31 -2.82 -4.88 5.78
CA ILE A 31 -3.88 -4.23 5.02
C ILE A 31 -4.36 -3.01 5.79
N GLY A 32 -4.75 -1.97 5.07
CA GLY A 32 -5.37 -0.82 5.68
C GLY A 32 -5.97 0.13 4.67
N GLN A 33 -6.74 1.09 5.16
CA GLN A 33 -7.34 2.13 4.34
C GLN A 33 -7.33 3.46 5.08
N THR A 34 -7.43 4.55 4.33
CA THR A 34 -7.69 5.85 4.93
C THR A 34 -9.10 5.90 5.54
N GLU A 35 -9.28 6.80 6.48
CA GLU A 35 -10.58 7.37 6.79
C GLU A 35 -11.16 8.08 5.54
N MET A 36 -12.38 8.59 5.65
CA MET A 36 -13.06 9.22 4.52
C MET A 36 -12.32 10.49 4.06
N LEU A 37 -11.84 10.50 2.81
CA LEU A 37 -11.22 11.68 2.22
C LEU A 37 -12.30 12.54 1.59
N ILE A 38 -12.42 13.78 2.07
CA ILE A 38 -13.38 14.76 1.56
C ILE A 38 -12.63 15.87 0.84
N MET A 39 -13.04 16.19 -0.38
CA MET A 39 -12.58 17.38 -1.11
C MET A 39 -13.83 18.17 -1.47
N GLU A 40 -13.96 19.42 -1.00
CA GLU A 40 -15.17 20.21 -1.22
C GLU A 40 -14.83 21.67 -1.50
N GLY A 41 -15.39 22.21 -2.58
CA GLY A 41 -15.07 23.55 -3.02
C GLY A 41 -13.89 23.60 -4.00
N GLN A 42 -13.50 24.79 -4.40
CA GLN A 42 -12.53 24.98 -5.47
C GLN A 42 -11.12 24.58 -5.02
N GLN A 43 -10.44 23.83 -5.88
CA GLN A 43 -9.02 23.45 -5.73
C GLN A 43 -8.69 22.71 -4.43
N GLN A 44 -9.67 21.99 -3.86
CA GLN A 44 -9.43 21.11 -2.73
C GLN A 44 -9.02 19.73 -3.20
N ASN A 45 -7.90 19.25 -2.68
CA ASN A 45 -7.29 17.97 -2.97
C ASN A 45 -7.26 17.12 -1.70
N ALA A 46 -6.90 15.85 -1.85
CA ALA A 46 -6.66 14.94 -0.76
C ALA A 46 -5.55 13.97 -1.12
N TRP A 47 -4.98 13.28 -0.14
CA TRP A 47 -4.04 12.21 -0.40
C TRP A 47 -4.10 11.14 0.68
N GLY A 48 -3.67 9.94 0.29
CA GLY A 48 -3.41 8.82 1.19
C GLY A 48 -2.13 8.13 0.77
N GLY A 49 -1.30 7.70 1.72
CA GLY A 49 0.00 7.11 1.39
C GLY A 49 0.57 6.24 2.49
N LEU A 50 1.56 5.44 2.09
CA LEU A 50 2.39 4.65 2.99
C LEU A 50 3.74 5.35 3.16
N PHE A 51 4.12 5.61 4.41
CA PHE A 51 5.35 6.29 4.78
C PHE A 51 6.20 5.34 5.61
N ASN A 52 7.36 4.99 5.09
CA ASN A 52 8.32 4.13 5.77
C ASN A 52 9.28 5.01 6.59
N PRO A 53 9.22 5.04 7.93
CA PRO A 53 10.13 5.86 8.73
C PRO A 53 11.59 5.50 8.47
N ALA A 54 12.51 6.48 8.48
CA ALA A 54 13.94 6.24 8.24
C ALA A 54 14.57 5.22 9.20
N ALA A 55 14.07 5.15 10.44
CA ALA A 55 14.55 4.23 11.47
C ALA A 55 13.74 2.92 11.56
N SER A 56 12.90 2.60 10.57
CA SER A 56 12.04 1.41 10.63
C SER A 56 12.82 0.09 10.57
N GLY A 57 13.97 0.08 9.90
CA GLY A 57 14.75 -1.13 9.64
C GLY A 57 14.05 -2.15 8.72
N VAL A 58 12.96 -1.76 8.05
CA VAL A 58 12.22 -2.60 7.11
C VAL A 58 12.11 -1.94 5.74
N ALA A 59 12.13 -2.74 4.68
CA ALA A 59 11.71 -2.33 3.36
C ALA A 59 10.19 -2.53 3.21
N LEU A 60 9.54 -1.52 2.63
CA LEU A 60 8.12 -1.54 2.27
C LEU A 60 7.97 -2.13 0.87
N PHE A 61 7.26 -3.23 0.76
CA PHE A 61 6.87 -3.85 -0.51
C PHE A 61 5.38 -3.62 -0.73
N LEU A 62 5.03 -2.78 -1.69
CA LEU A 62 3.64 -2.57 -2.08
C LEU A 62 3.13 -3.78 -2.88
N ASP A 63 2.00 -4.37 -2.47
CA ASP A 63 1.29 -5.39 -3.27
C ASP A 63 0.24 -4.72 -4.16
N ILE A 64 -0.70 -4.01 -3.55
CA ILE A 64 -1.76 -3.29 -4.27
C ILE A 64 -2.17 -2.02 -3.54
N PHE A 65 -2.77 -1.10 -4.28
CA PHE A 65 -3.61 -0.04 -3.76
C PHE A 65 -4.95 0.00 -4.50
N THR A 66 -5.98 0.50 -3.83
CA THR A 66 -7.28 0.80 -4.44
C THR A 66 -7.66 2.25 -4.19
N ILE A 67 -8.47 2.80 -5.08
CA ILE A 67 -9.03 4.14 -4.97
C ILE A 67 -10.52 4.02 -5.24
N SER A 68 -11.32 4.19 -4.19
CA SER A 68 -12.78 4.13 -4.26
C SER A 68 -13.35 5.54 -4.32
N ASN A 69 -14.02 5.87 -5.42
CA ASN A 69 -14.75 7.13 -5.61
C ASN A 69 -16.24 6.91 -5.28
N TYR A 70 -16.72 7.56 -4.23
CA TYR A 70 -18.12 7.51 -3.80
C TYR A 70 -18.94 8.72 -4.29
N SER A 71 -18.31 9.63 -5.02
CA SER A 71 -18.97 10.82 -5.55
C SER A 71 -19.61 10.58 -6.91
N SER A 72 -20.52 11.46 -7.28
CA SER A 72 -21.19 11.47 -8.59
C SER A 72 -20.32 12.03 -9.73
N GLN A 73 -19.11 12.50 -9.41
CA GLN A 73 -18.18 13.11 -10.35
C GLN A 73 -16.89 12.29 -10.44
N PHE A 74 -16.21 12.33 -11.58
CA PHE A 74 -14.87 11.74 -11.67
C PHE A 74 -13.85 12.65 -10.98
N PHE A 75 -12.72 12.08 -10.56
CA PHE A 75 -11.55 12.85 -10.18
C PHE A 75 -10.29 12.20 -10.75
N SER A 76 -9.18 12.95 -10.74
CA SER A 76 -7.87 12.40 -11.14
C SER A 76 -7.09 11.96 -9.91
N ALA A 77 -6.35 10.86 -10.03
CA ALA A 77 -5.41 10.39 -9.04
C ALA A 77 -4.01 10.35 -9.65
N GLU A 78 -3.04 10.82 -8.89
CA GLU A 78 -1.62 10.82 -9.23
C GLU A 78 -0.89 9.91 -8.22
N ILE A 79 -0.04 9.01 -8.69
CA ILE A 79 0.70 8.08 -7.84
C ILE A 79 2.15 8.57 -7.79
N TRP A 80 2.58 8.97 -6.60
CA TRP A 80 3.87 9.59 -6.35
C TRP A 80 4.78 8.70 -5.52
N LEU A 81 6.04 8.60 -5.92
CA LEU A 81 7.11 7.99 -5.14
C LEU A 81 7.98 9.07 -4.48
N ASN A 82 8.22 8.91 -3.18
CA ASN A 82 8.96 9.83 -2.33
C ASN A 82 8.57 11.32 -2.47
N PRO A 83 7.27 11.67 -2.55
CA PRO A 83 6.89 13.08 -2.60
C PRO A 83 7.12 13.75 -1.25
N LYS A 84 7.42 15.04 -1.29
CA LYS A 84 7.25 15.95 -0.15
C LYS A 84 5.83 16.50 -0.18
N LEU A 85 5.05 16.16 0.83
CA LEU A 85 3.69 16.68 1.01
C LEU A 85 3.74 17.87 1.99
N ALA A 86 2.92 18.89 1.72
CA ALA A 86 3.04 20.20 2.38
C ALA A 86 2.79 20.18 3.88
N ARG A 87 1.95 19.25 4.37
CA ARG A 87 1.69 19.04 5.80
C ARG A 87 1.79 17.59 6.18
N LYS A 88 2.11 17.37 7.46
CA LYS A 88 2.09 16.05 8.08
C LYS A 88 0.63 15.58 8.15
N GLY A 89 0.32 14.50 7.45
CA GLY A 89 -1.02 13.92 7.46
C GLY A 89 -1.38 13.25 8.79
N ASN A 90 -2.65 12.92 8.92
CA ASN A 90 -3.19 12.10 9.99
C ASN A 90 -2.76 10.65 9.78
N THR A 91 -2.45 9.93 10.86
CA THR A 91 -2.20 8.48 10.77
C THR A 91 -3.52 7.76 10.89
N SER A 92 -3.80 6.84 9.96
CA SER A 92 -5.04 6.09 9.99
C SER A 92 -5.05 5.05 11.11
N SER A 93 -6.23 4.91 11.72
CA SER A 93 -6.52 3.88 12.71
C SER A 93 -6.95 2.54 12.08
N LEU A 94 -7.18 2.53 10.76
CA LEU A 94 -7.78 1.40 10.03
C LEU A 94 -6.71 0.51 9.37
N VAL A 95 -5.70 0.14 10.14
CA VAL A 95 -4.60 -0.73 9.69
C VAL A 95 -4.55 -1.99 10.56
N HIS A 96 -4.38 -3.14 9.93
CA HIS A 96 -4.34 -4.43 10.62
C HIS A 96 -3.37 -5.41 9.94
N PRO A 97 -2.64 -6.27 10.68
CA PRO A 97 -1.98 -7.43 10.08
C PRO A 97 -3.01 -8.34 9.39
N ALA A 98 -2.62 -8.89 8.24
CA ALA A 98 -3.48 -9.77 7.44
C ALA A 98 -3.66 -11.17 8.05
N ASN A 99 -2.82 -11.56 9.01
CA ASN A 99 -2.91 -12.83 9.71
C ASN A 99 -3.28 -12.62 11.18
N LEU A 100 -4.53 -12.91 11.51
CA LEU A 100 -5.09 -12.76 12.86
C LEU A 100 -4.80 -13.96 13.78
N ALA A 101 -4.20 -15.04 13.26
CA ALA A 101 -3.87 -16.23 14.05
C ALA A 101 -2.58 -16.07 14.86
N LEU A 102 -1.80 -15.01 14.63
CA LEU A 102 -0.57 -14.73 15.36
C LEU A 102 -0.86 -14.03 16.69
N ASN A 103 -0.16 -14.44 17.73
CA ASN A 103 -0.25 -13.84 19.06
C ASN A 103 1.17 -13.65 19.66
N PRO A 104 1.62 -12.42 19.96
CA PRO A 104 0.91 -11.16 19.74
C PRO A 104 0.70 -10.86 18.26
N GLN A 105 -0.28 -10.00 17.97
CA GLN A 105 -0.49 -9.50 16.62
C GLN A 105 0.70 -8.64 16.17
N ALA A 106 1.13 -8.79 14.92
CA ALA A 106 2.20 -7.97 14.38
C ALA A 106 1.75 -6.51 14.21
N GLU A 107 2.61 -5.58 14.60
CA GLU A 107 2.38 -4.14 14.41
C GLU A 107 3.16 -3.63 13.19
N PRO A 108 2.55 -2.85 12.29
CA PRO A 108 3.22 -2.28 11.14
C PRO A 108 4.17 -1.16 11.54
N LYS A 109 5.39 -1.15 10.98
CA LYS A 109 6.33 -0.03 11.13
C LYS A 109 6.07 1.07 10.11
N VAL A 110 5.55 0.71 8.93
CA VAL A 110 5.10 1.64 7.90
C VAL A 110 3.80 2.28 8.34
N LYS A 111 3.70 3.59 8.16
CA LYS A 111 2.52 4.37 8.57
C LYS A 111 1.64 4.65 7.38
N LEU A 112 0.37 4.24 7.45
CA LEU A 112 -0.66 4.71 6.54
C LEU A 112 -1.13 6.08 7.00
N GLN A 113 -0.87 7.10 6.20
CA GLN A 113 -1.22 8.48 6.50
C GLN A 113 -2.10 9.07 5.40
N TYR A 114 -2.88 10.08 5.77
CA TYR A 114 -3.76 10.76 4.84
C TYR A 114 -3.99 12.20 5.24
N ASP A 115 -4.46 12.98 4.27
CA ASP A 115 -4.99 14.30 4.52
C ASP A 115 -6.03 14.69 3.47
N CYS A 116 -6.88 15.65 3.81
CA CYS A 116 -7.95 16.10 2.96
C CYS A 116 -8.19 17.61 3.13
N GLN A 117 -8.98 18.19 2.22
CA GLN A 117 -9.20 19.63 2.15
C GLN A 117 -7.88 20.41 2.11
N ILE A 118 -7.00 20.03 1.18
CA ILE A 118 -5.71 20.68 0.97
C ILE A 118 -5.70 21.43 -0.36
N ASN A 119 -5.00 22.55 -0.47
CA ASN A 119 -4.78 23.25 -1.73
C ASN A 119 -3.35 23.08 -2.27
N ASP A 120 -2.46 22.50 -1.46
CA ASP A 120 -1.08 22.19 -1.84
C ASP A 120 -1.01 21.07 -2.89
N VAL A 121 0.14 20.96 -3.56
CA VAL A 121 0.48 19.87 -4.49
C VAL A 121 1.75 19.16 -4.03
N PRO A 122 1.98 17.89 -4.41
CA PRO A 122 3.22 17.19 -4.11
C PRO A 122 4.43 17.89 -4.73
N LEU A 123 5.53 18.00 -3.97
CA LEU A 123 6.80 18.56 -4.42
C LEU A 123 7.91 17.52 -4.35
N GLY A 124 8.85 17.56 -5.30
CA GLY A 124 9.89 16.53 -5.39
C GLY A 124 9.31 15.13 -5.67
N GLY A 125 10.12 14.10 -5.46
CA GLY A 125 9.73 12.73 -5.79
C GLY A 125 9.49 12.55 -7.31
N VAL A 126 8.77 11.48 -7.65
CA VAL A 126 8.41 11.15 -9.04
C VAL A 126 6.95 10.73 -9.12
N ASN A 127 6.16 11.42 -9.94
CA ASN A 127 4.84 10.93 -10.34
C ASN A 127 5.03 9.83 -11.39
N VAL A 128 4.72 8.59 -11.02
CA VAL A 128 4.94 7.42 -11.87
C VAL A 128 3.72 7.01 -12.70
N MET A 129 2.52 7.46 -12.31
CA MET A 129 1.30 7.21 -13.07
C MET A 129 0.16 8.13 -12.67
N ASN A 130 -0.70 8.43 -13.64
CA ASN A 130 -1.97 9.09 -13.43
C ASN A 130 -3.14 8.14 -13.74
N ARG A 131 -4.26 8.31 -13.05
CA ARG A 131 -5.51 7.59 -13.28
C ARG A 131 -6.70 8.55 -13.21
N ILE A 132 -7.67 8.35 -14.07
CA ILE A 132 -9.01 8.93 -13.91
C ILE A 132 -9.83 7.90 -13.12
N VAL A 133 -10.47 8.32 -12.04
CA VAL A 133 -11.33 7.46 -11.22
C VAL A 133 -12.79 7.82 -11.48
N PRO A 134 -13.55 6.98 -12.22
CA PRO A 134 -14.94 7.26 -12.55
C PRO A 134 -15.84 7.43 -11.31
N PRO A 135 -16.99 8.12 -11.44
CA PRO A 135 -18.00 8.19 -10.37
C PRO A 135 -18.41 6.80 -9.88
N ASN A 136 -18.71 6.68 -8.58
CA ASN A 136 -19.25 5.45 -7.96
C ASN A 136 -18.49 4.17 -8.35
N SER A 137 -17.16 4.24 -8.40
CA SER A 137 -16.31 3.15 -8.87
C SER A 137 -15.13 2.93 -7.94
N THR A 138 -14.50 1.76 -8.07
CA THR A 138 -13.23 1.48 -7.39
C THR A 138 -12.18 1.10 -8.43
N PHE A 139 -11.11 1.88 -8.50
CA PHE A 139 -9.91 1.51 -9.22
C PHE A 139 -9.04 0.61 -8.34
N MET A 140 -8.41 -0.40 -8.93
CA MET A 140 -7.46 -1.30 -8.26
C MET A 140 -6.20 -1.40 -9.12
N SER A 141 -5.04 -1.27 -8.49
CA SER A 141 -3.74 -1.46 -9.15
C SER A 141 -3.51 -2.93 -9.53
N ASP A 142 -2.73 -3.19 -10.58
CA ASP A 142 -2.45 -4.54 -11.06
C ASP A 142 -1.71 -5.39 -10.01
N PRO A 143 -2.32 -6.46 -9.46
CA PRO A 143 -1.64 -7.34 -8.52
C PRO A 143 -0.57 -8.18 -9.24
N GLY A 144 0.63 -8.26 -8.65
CA GLY A 144 1.64 -9.26 -9.02
C GLY A 144 2.42 -9.03 -10.32
N LYS A 145 2.37 -7.84 -10.94
CA LYS A 145 3.13 -7.53 -12.18
C LYS A 145 4.30 -6.55 -12.01
N GLY A 146 4.64 -6.19 -10.77
CA GLY A 146 5.81 -5.37 -10.43
C GLY A 146 5.68 -4.81 -9.02
N GLY A 147 6.65 -5.08 -8.16
CA GLY A 147 6.63 -4.60 -6.77
C GLY A 147 7.31 -3.25 -6.67
N ILE A 148 6.61 -2.23 -6.16
CA ILE A 148 7.27 -1.01 -5.68
C ILE A 148 7.88 -1.36 -4.34
N ILE A 149 9.22 -1.28 -4.26
CA ILE A 149 9.99 -1.51 -3.04
C ILE A 149 10.56 -0.18 -2.58
N LEU A 150 10.25 0.22 -1.36
CA LEU A 150 10.68 1.47 -0.77
C LEU A 150 11.53 1.18 0.48
N PRO A 151 12.80 1.63 0.52
CA PRO A 151 13.65 1.45 1.69
C PRO A 151 13.15 2.26 2.89
N PRO A 152 13.73 2.08 4.09
CA PRO A 152 13.53 3.03 5.19
C PRO A 152 13.71 4.48 4.73
N GLY A 153 12.76 5.35 5.09
CA GLY A 153 12.70 6.75 4.65
C GLY A 153 11.93 6.97 3.34
N GLY A 154 11.60 5.90 2.60
CA GLY A 154 10.81 5.97 1.38
C GLY A 154 9.31 6.11 1.63
N ALA A 155 8.58 6.59 0.63
CA ALA A 155 7.13 6.75 0.69
C ALA A 155 6.47 6.57 -0.67
N ILE A 156 5.20 6.17 -0.64
CA ILE A 156 4.29 6.24 -1.78
C ILE A 156 3.03 6.99 -1.37
N ALA A 157 2.56 7.90 -2.20
CA ALA A 157 1.31 8.61 -1.98
C ALA A 157 0.43 8.57 -3.22
N VAL A 158 -0.86 8.37 -3.01
CA VAL A 158 -1.91 8.57 -4.02
C VAL A 158 -2.52 9.93 -3.73
N PHE A 159 -2.33 10.87 -4.65
CA PHE A 159 -2.80 12.25 -4.58
C PHE A 159 -4.04 12.43 -5.45
N LEU A 160 -5.13 12.91 -4.86
CA LEU A 160 -6.44 13.05 -5.50
C LEU A 160 -6.70 14.52 -5.84
N LYS A 161 -7.09 14.77 -7.09
CA LYS A 161 -7.36 16.10 -7.62
C LYS A 161 -8.81 16.25 -8.02
N SER A 162 -9.51 17.17 -7.35
CA SER A 162 -10.86 17.56 -7.74
C SER A 162 -10.83 18.41 -9.02
N PRO A 163 -11.62 18.05 -10.05
CA PRO A 163 -11.70 18.87 -11.27
C PRO A 163 -12.61 20.09 -11.14
N GLY A 164 -13.39 20.22 -10.06
CA GLY A 164 -14.38 21.28 -9.92
C GLY A 164 -14.81 21.51 -8.46
N PRO A 165 -15.79 22.41 -8.23
CA PRO A 165 -16.19 22.84 -6.90
C PRO A 165 -17.13 21.88 -6.16
N PHE A 166 -17.32 20.66 -6.68
CA PHE A 166 -18.22 19.68 -6.09
C PHE A 166 -17.64 19.06 -4.82
N LYS A 167 -18.49 18.36 -4.07
CA LYS A 167 -18.04 17.49 -2.99
C LYS A 167 -17.63 16.13 -3.57
N TYR A 168 -16.39 15.74 -3.32
CA TYR A 168 -15.84 14.43 -3.67
C TYR A 168 -15.55 13.65 -2.39
N GLU A 169 -15.90 12.38 -2.42
CA GLU A 169 -15.68 11.46 -1.30
C GLU A 169 -14.91 10.26 -1.82
N SER A 170 -13.76 9.97 -1.21
CA SER A 170 -12.90 8.86 -1.62
C SER A 170 -12.28 8.11 -0.44
N ARG A 171 -11.99 6.83 -0.63
CA ARG A 171 -11.06 6.08 0.23
C ARG A 171 -9.92 5.54 -0.59
N ILE A 172 -8.74 5.48 0.02
CA ILE A 172 -7.59 4.79 -0.55
C ILE A 172 -7.25 3.63 0.37
N ALA A 173 -7.18 2.41 -0.18
CA ALA A 173 -6.72 1.24 0.58
C ALA A 173 -5.38 0.76 0.04
N PHE A 174 -4.57 0.21 0.93
CA PHE A 174 -3.28 -0.37 0.62
C PHE A 174 -3.17 -1.76 1.20
N ARG A 175 -2.38 -2.58 0.51
CA ARG A 175 -1.86 -3.83 1.01
C ARG A 175 -0.37 -3.86 0.75
N TRP A 176 0.39 -4.20 1.78
CA TRP A 176 1.82 -4.19 1.71
C TRP A 176 2.44 -5.25 2.59
N ARG A 177 3.74 -5.42 2.39
CA ARG A 177 4.59 -6.27 3.18
C ARG A 177 5.77 -5.49 3.72
N GLU A 178 6.20 -5.81 4.94
CA GLU A 178 7.40 -5.29 5.55
C GLU A 178 8.45 -6.40 5.67
N GLU A 179 9.64 -6.17 5.15
CA GLU A 179 10.74 -7.14 5.21
C GLU A 179 11.96 -6.50 5.87
N ASN A 180 12.55 -7.20 6.83
CA ASN A 180 13.76 -6.70 7.49
C ASN A 180 14.92 -6.68 6.51
N HIS A 181 15.80 -5.69 6.66
CA HIS A 181 17.00 -5.59 5.82
C HIS A 181 17.92 -6.84 5.92
N SER A 182 17.86 -7.58 7.02
CA SER A 182 18.59 -8.83 7.25
C SER A 182 18.10 -10.03 6.43
N ASP A 183 16.87 -9.96 5.89
CA ASP A 183 16.20 -11.12 5.28
C ASP A 183 16.33 -11.10 3.73
N GLY A 184 16.80 -9.99 3.15
CA GLY A 184 17.21 -9.90 1.75
C GLY A 184 18.69 -10.23 1.62
N GLY A 185 19.03 -11.23 0.81
CA GLY A 185 20.40 -11.72 0.61
C GLY A 185 21.45 -10.65 0.22
N PRO A 186 22.74 -11.03 0.19
CA PRO A 186 23.86 -10.11 0.36
C PRO A 186 23.94 -8.99 -0.68
N GLN A 187 24.40 -7.84 -0.18
CA GLN A 187 24.78 -6.64 -0.94
C GLN A 187 25.89 -6.90 -1.97
#